data_AF-A0A9N9RI28-F1
#
_entry.id   AF-A0A9N9RI28-F1
#
_cell.length_a   1.000
_cell.length_b   1.000
_cell.length_c   1.000
_cell.angle_alpha   90.00
_cell.angle_beta   90.00
_cell.angle_gamma   90.00
#
_symmetry.space_group_name_H-M   'P 1'
#
loop_
_entity.id
_entity.type
_entity.pdbx_description
1 polymer ?
#
loop_
_entity_poly.entity_id
_entity_poly.type
_entity_poly.pdbx_seq_one_letter_code
_entity_poly.pdbx_strand_id
1 'polypeptide(L)'
;MTKVNLQFEPGVDGKLIYYSGHLLKGVVELKLDHPKKFRGLHVTIFGSARAHWTKRERKYRRDFGLFGNGYRRTNDYHTVHYEGIEVYVNTRSYLFGKSGGPTFEMAPGTHRYEFNCQLPP
;
A
#
# COMPACT_ATOMS: atom_id res chain seq x y z
N MET A 1 -25.33 15.95 4.62
CA MET A 1 -24.18 15.23 4.03
C MET A 1 -23.21 14.79 5.13
N THR A 2 -22.60 13.61 5.02
CA THR A 2 -21.49 13.18 5.90
C THR A 2 -20.19 13.37 5.13
N LYS A 3 -19.19 14.04 5.71
CA LYS A 3 -17.88 14.26 5.07
C LYS A 3 -16.75 13.80 6.00
N VAL A 4 -15.75 13.14 5.44
CA VAL A 4 -14.53 12.73 6.16
C VAL A 4 -13.35 13.38 5.46
N ASN A 5 -12.53 14.12 6.21
CA ASN A 5 -11.27 14.69 5.72
C ASN A 5 -10.12 14.05 6.49
N LEU A 6 -9.05 13.71 5.78
CA LEU A 6 -7.80 13.21 6.34
C LEU A 6 -6.73 14.28 6.13
N GLN A 7 -5.99 14.63 7.18
CA GLN A 7 -4.88 15.56 7.11
C GLN A 7 -3.67 14.93 7.79
N PHE A 8 -2.51 15.01 7.13
CA PHE A 8 -1.24 14.56 7.70
C PHE A 8 -0.50 15.75 8.32
N GLU A 9 0.15 15.52 9.44
CA GLU A 9 1.04 16.51 10.06
C GLU A 9 2.41 16.47 9.39
N PRO A 10 3.01 17.63 9.02
CA PRO A 10 4.35 17.64 8.42
C PRO A 10 5.37 16.84 9.23
N GLY A 11 6.28 16.16 8.53
CA GLY A 11 7.42 15.50 9.13
C GLY A 11 8.40 16.51 9.75
N VAL A 12 9.50 15.99 10.31
CA VAL A 12 10.51 16.78 11.04
C VAL A 12 11.04 17.97 10.23
N ASP A 13 11.11 17.84 8.90
CA ASP A 13 11.63 18.87 7.99
C ASP A 13 10.56 19.90 7.54
N GLY A 14 9.37 19.88 8.13
CA GLY A 14 8.24 20.71 7.71
C GLY A 14 7.62 20.30 6.37
N LYS A 15 8.01 19.15 5.83
CA LYS A 15 7.52 18.58 4.56
C LYS A 15 6.63 17.37 4.80
N LEU A 16 5.73 17.10 3.86
CA LEU A 16 4.92 15.86 3.82
C LEU A 16 5.69 14.69 3.18
N ILE A 17 6.93 14.48 3.64
CA ILE A 17 7.79 13.37 3.23
C ILE A 17 8.21 12.65 4.51
N TYR A 18 8.01 11.32 4.51
CA TYR A 18 8.34 10.46 5.64
C TYR A 18 9.31 9.38 5.16
N TYR A 19 10.29 9.08 5.99
CA TYR A 19 11.28 8.04 5.74
C TYR A 19 11.01 6.83 6.62
N SER A 20 11.76 5.76 6.40
CA SER A 20 11.67 4.58 7.24
C SER A 20 11.96 4.93 8.71
N GLY A 21 11.24 4.26 9.62
CA GLY A 21 11.29 4.56 11.05
C GLY A 21 10.64 5.89 11.47
N HIS A 22 10.12 6.72 10.56
CA HIS A 22 9.40 7.93 10.96
C HIS A 22 8.04 7.62 11.57
N LEU A 23 7.61 8.47 12.52
CA LEU A 23 6.26 8.46 13.05
C LEU A 23 5.36 9.33 12.18
N LEU A 24 4.47 8.69 11.42
CA LEU A 24 3.45 9.35 10.63
C LEU A 24 2.30 9.76 11.55
N LYS A 25 1.89 11.03 11.52
CA LYS A 25 0.81 11.59 12.34
C LYS A 25 -0.19 12.33 11.49
N GLY A 26 -1.41 12.48 11.99
CA GLY A 26 -2.45 13.23 11.31
C GLY A 26 -3.74 13.31 12.09
N VAL A 27 -4.72 13.98 11.48
CA VAL A 27 -6.06 14.20 12.01
C VAL A 27 -7.10 13.73 10.99
N VAL A 28 -8.08 12.97 11.46
CA VAL A 28 -9.32 12.67 10.75
C VAL A 28 -10.42 13.61 11.26
N GLU A 29 -10.99 14.39 10.35
CA GLU A 29 -12.11 15.29 10.62
C GLU A 29 -13.39 14.72 10.01
N LEU A 30 -14.36 14.38 10.85
CA LEU A 30 -15.67 13.86 10.47
C LEU A 30 -16.73 14.94 10.68
N LYS A 31 -17.37 15.37 9.59
CA LYS A 31 -18.49 16.33 9.59
C LYS A 31 -19.81 15.61 9.38
N LEU A 32 -20.76 15.90 10.28
CA LEU A 32 -22.10 15.35 10.28
C LEU A 32 -23.12 16.49 10.25
N ASP A 33 -23.97 16.52 9.23
CA ASP A 33 -25.06 17.51 9.17
C ASP A 33 -26.29 17.09 10.00
N HIS A 34 -26.41 15.80 10.32
CA HIS A 34 -27.51 15.22 11.11
C HIS A 34 -26.97 14.15 12.08
N PRO A 35 -27.70 13.81 13.16
CA PRO A 35 -27.30 12.73 14.04
C PRO A 35 -27.16 11.43 13.26
N LYS A 36 -26.09 10.68 13.50
CA LYS A 36 -25.83 9.46 12.75
C LYS A 36 -25.23 8.37 13.62
N LYS A 37 -25.65 7.14 13.36
CA LYS A 37 -25.29 5.94 14.11
C LYS A 37 -24.18 5.18 13.41
N PHE A 38 -23.11 4.85 14.14
CA PHE A 38 -21.97 4.09 13.63
C PHE A 38 -21.42 3.13 14.69
N ARG A 39 -20.82 2.02 14.26
CA ARG A 39 -20.14 1.07 15.16
C ARG A 39 -18.68 1.43 15.45
N GLY A 40 -18.07 2.20 14.56
CA GLY A 40 -16.70 2.66 14.73
C GLY A 40 -16.19 3.42 13.51
N LEU A 41 -15.08 4.12 13.73
CA LEU A 41 -14.27 4.77 12.71
C LEU A 41 -12.84 4.26 12.87
N HIS A 42 -12.20 3.96 11.76
CA HIS A 42 -10.81 3.54 11.74
C HIS A 42 -10.09 4.19 10.58
N VAL A 43 -8.79 4.34 10.73
CA VAL A 43 -7.87 4.67 9.65
C VAL A 43 -7.07 3.42 9.30
N THR A 44 -6.85 3.21 8.01
CA THR A 44 -5.97 2.17 7.50
C THR A 44 -4.85 2.83 6.74
N ILE A 45 -3.60 2.52 7.10
CA ILE A 45 -2.41 2.97 6.40
C ILE A 45 -1.82 1.76 5.71
N PHE A 46 -1.80 1.83 4.37
CA PHE A 46 -1.34 0.77 3.50
C PHE A 46 -0.31 1.33 2.53
N GLY A 47 0.84 0.67 2.40
CA GLY A 47 1.91 1.06 1.51
C GLY A 47 2.64 -0.16 0.99
N SER A 48 2.76 -0.24 -0.33
CA SER A 48 3.43 -1.33 -1.03
C SER A 48 4.28 -0.79 -2.18
N ALA A 49 5.31 -1.55 -2.55
CA ALA A 49 6.00 -1.35 -3.82
C ALA A 49 5.72 -2.53 -4.75
N ARG A 50 5.68 -2.20 -6.04
CA ARG A 50 5.62 -3.17 -7.13
C ARG A 50 6.79 -2.89 -8.06
N ALA A 51 7.62 -3.90 -8.29
CA ALA A 51 8.72 -3.85 -9.23
C ALA A 51 8.48 -4.86 -10.34
N HIS A 52 8.81 -4.47 -11.57
CA HIS A 52 8.86 -5.36 -12.72
C HIS A 52 10.24 -5.26 -13.35
N TRP A 53 10.88 -6.39 -13.62
CA TRP A 53 12.18 -6.42 -14.29
C TRP A 53 12.22 -7.55 -15.31
N THR A 54 13.12 -7.41 -16.28
CA THR A 54 13.32 -8.43 -17.31
C THR A 54 14.75 -8.95 -17.27
N LYS A 55 14.92 -10.21 -17.65
CA LYS A 55 16.24 -10.84 -17.77
C LYS A 55 16.34 -11.51 -19.12
N ARG A 56 17.46 -11.29 -19.80
CA ARG A 56 17.76 -11.99 -21.03
C ARG A 56 18.42 -13.33 -20.69
N GLU A 57 17.76 -14.43 -21.03
CA GLU A 57 18.24 -15.77 -20.76
C GLU A 57 18.64 -16.49 -22.07
N ARG A 58 19.78 -17.17 -22.03
CA ARG A 58 20.31 -17.91 -23.18
C ARG A 58 19.59 -19.25 -23.28
N LYS A 59 19.01 -19.52 -24.44
CA LYS A 59 18.39 -20.80 -24.77
C LYS A 59 19.35 -21.61 -25.62
N TYR A 60 19.71 -22.80 -25.15
CA TYR A 60 20.44 -23.77 -25.96
C TYR A 60 19.44 -24.53 -26.82
N ARG A 61 19.39 -24.21 -28.11
CA ARG A 61 18.64 -25.02 -29.08
C ARG A 61 19.57 -26.10 -29.62
N ARG A 62 19.20 -27.38 -29.47
CA ARG A 62 19.82 -28.49 -30.20
C ARG A 62 18.98 -28.73 -31.44
N ASP A 63 19.31 -28.08 -32.54
CA ASP A 63 18.70 -28.39 -33.82
C ASP A 63 19.40 -29.63 -34.40
N PHE A 64 18.61 -30.68 -34.68
CA PHE A 64 19.09 -31.86 -35.40
C PHE A 64 19.22 -31.48 -36.87
N GLY A 65 20.46 -31.34 -37.36
CA GLY A 65 20.68 -31.10 -38.78
C GLY A 65 20.21 -32.30 -39.59
N LEU A 66 19.20 -32.12 -40.43
CA LEU A 66 18.63 -33.14 -41.34
C LEU A 66 19.65 -33.80 -42.30
N PHE A 67 20.91 -33.34 -42.31
CA PHE A 67 21.94 -33.77 -43.25
C PHE A 67 23.29 -34.09 -42.57
N GLY A 68 23.27 -34.83 -41.46
CA GLY A 68 24.43 -35.57 -40.95
C GLY A 68 25.63 -34.78 -40.42
N ASN A 69 25.63 -33.44 -40.49
CA ASN A 69 26.79 -32.63 -40.13
C ASN A 69 26.60 -31.90 -38.79
N GLY A 70 26.58 -32.67 -37.70
CA GLY A 70 26.74 -32.20 -36.30
C GLY A 70 25.67 -31.25 -35.73
N TYR A 71 25.62 -31.16 -34.40
CA TYR A 71 24.77 -30.18 -33.71
C TYR A 71 25.33 -28.75 -33.93
N ARG A 72 24.66 -27.90 -34.72
CA ARG A 72 24.95 -26.46 -34.74
C ARG A 72 24.43 -25.83 -33.45
N ARG A 73 25.35 -25.32 -32.61
CA ARG A 73 25.00 -24.54 -31.41
C ARG A 73 24.70 -23.09 -31.82
N THR A 74 23.44 -22.77 -32.06
CA THR A 74 22.99 -21.38 -32.22
C THR A 74 22.67 -20.80 -30.84
N ASN A 75 23.31 -19.69 -30.47
CA ASN A 75 22.97 -18.96 -29.25
C ASN A 75 21.65 -18.21 -29.49
N ASP A 76 20.56 -18.75 -28.97
CA ASP A 76 19.25 -18.09 -28.95
C ASP A 76 19.08 -17.38 -27.59
N TYR A 77 18.35 -16.27 -27.57
CA TYR A 77 18.07 -15.51 -26.35
C TYR A 77 16.58 -15.23 -26.25
N HIS A 78 16.01 -15.42 -25.07
CA HIS A 78 14.64 -15.00 -24.78
C HIS A 78 14.62 -14.07 -23.58
N THR A 79 13.63 -13.17 -23.55
CA THR A 79 13.42 -12.26 -22.43
C THR A 79 12.42 -12.89 -21.47
N VAL A 80 12.85 -13.08 -20.22
CA VAL A 80 11.98 -13.51 -19.12
C VAL A 80 11.54 -12.27 -18.35
N HIS A 81 10.26 -12.21 -18.04
CA HIS A 81 9.64 -11.12 -17.28
C HIS A 81 9.42 -11.58 -15.84
N TYR A 82 9.76 -10.72 -14.89
CA TYR A 82 9.59 -10.95 -13.47
C TYR A 82 8.83 -9.79 -12.84
N GLU A 83 8.15 -10.10 -11.74
CA GLU A 83 7.43 -9.15 -10.94
C GLU A 83 7.66 -9.45 -9.46
N GLY A 84 7.81 -8.41 -8.66
CA GLY A 84 7.85 -8.46 -7.20
C GLY A 84 6.86 -7.46 -6.62
N ILE A 85 6.08 -7.89 -5.64
CA ILE A 85 5.21 -7.02 -4.84
C ILE A 85 5.62 -7.19 -3.40
N GLU A 86 5.82 -6.08 -2.70
CA GLU A 86 6.15 -6.06 -1.29
C GLU A 86 5.27 -5.07 -0.55
N VAL A 87 4.69 -5.50 0.57
CA VAL A 87 3.86 -4.65 1.44
C VAL A 87 4.72 -4.23 2.63
N TYR A 88 5.00 -2.93 2.73
CA TYR A 88 5.80 -2.36 3.81
C TYR A 88 4.94 -2.02 5.04
N VAL A 89 3.77 -1.43 4.82
CA VAL A 89 2.86 -1.03 5.91
C VAL A 89 1.45 -1.50 5.62
N ASN A 90 0.80 -2.06 6.64
CA ASN A 90 -0.60 -2.46 6.63
C ASN A 90 -1.14 -2.40 8.06
N THR A 91 -1.42 -1.17 8.51
CA THR A 91 -1.86 -0.91 9.88
C THR A 91 -3.29 -0.41 9.88
N ARG A 92 -4.10 -0.93 10.81
CA ARG A 92 -5.48 -0.51 11.02
C ARG A 92 -5.66 -0.04 12.45
N SER A 93 -6.05 1.22 12.64
CA SER A 93 -6.23 1.83 13.96
C SER A 93 -7.65 2.37 14.09
N TYR A 94 -8.37 1.94 15.13
CA TYR A 94 -9.70 2.47 15.43
C TYR A 94 -9.58 3.80 16.18
N LEU A 95 -10.24 4.82 15.66
CA LEU A 95 -10.31 6.17 16.23
C LEU A 95 -11.45 6.28 17.24
N PHE A 96 -12.56 5.57 16.97
CA PHE A 96 -13.60 5.30 17.95
C PHE A 96 -14.29 3.97 17.63
N GLY A 97 -14.87 3.35 18.67
CA GLY A 97 -15.59 2.09 18.53
C GLY A 97 -14.71 0.96 17.99
N LYS A 98 -15.33 -0.06 17.41
CA LYS A 98 -14.65 -1.21 16.79
C LYS A 98 -15.56 -2.00 15.87
N SER A 99 -15.00 -2.84 14.99
CA SER A 99 -15.82 -3.80 14.24
C SER A 99 -16.58 -4.74 15.19
N GLY A 100 -17.86 -4.97 14.92
CA GLY A 100 -18.73 -5.78 15.78
C GLY A 100 -19.05 -5.18 17.15
N GLY A 101 -18.61 -3.95 17.43
CA GLY A 101 -18.91 -3.23 18.67
C GLY A 101 -20.34 -2.68 18.73
N PRO A 102 -20.71 -2.06 19.88
CA PRO A 102 -21.98 -1.37 20.02
C PRO A 102 -22.10 -0.19 19.04
N THR A 103 -23.33 0.16 18.71
CA THR A 103 -23.61 1.31 17.85
C THR A 103 -23.68 2.58 18.70
N PHE A 104 -22.93 3.60 18.30
CA PHE A 104 -22.93 4.92 18.91
C PHE A 104 -23.68 5.90 18.03
N GLU A 105 -24.56 6.70 18.65
CA GLU A 105 -25.20 7.82 17.99
C GLU A 105 -24.36 9.08 18.22
N MET A 106 -23.93 9.71 17.14
CA MET A 106 -23.10 10.89 17.19
C MET A 106 -23.87 12.11 16.69
N ALA A 107 -23.78 13.19 17.45
CA ALA A 107 -24.48 14.43 17.17
C ALA A 107 -23.96 15.10 15.88
N PRO A 108 -24.78 15.96 15.23
CA PRO A 108 -24.32 16.84 14.18
C PRO A 108 -23.13 17.69 14.66
N GLY A 109 -22.21 17.99 13.76
CA GLY A 109 -21.04 18.80 14.07
C GLY A 109 -19.77 18.28 13.42
N THR A 110 -18.64 18.86 13.84
CA THR A 110 -17.30 18.47 13.40
C THR A 110 -16.59 17.74 14.53
N HIS A 111 -16.23 16.48 14.28
CA HIS A 111 -15.53 15.61 15.21
C HIS A 111 -14.11 15.38 14.70
N ARG A 112 -13.09 15.58 15.54
CA ARG A 112 -11.67 15.45 15.17
C ARG A 112 -11.01 14.33 15.97
N TYR A 113 -10.27 13.49 15.27
CA TYR A 113 -9.59 12.33 15.83
C TYR A 113 -8.14 12.30 15.35
N GLU A 114 -7.20 12.30 16.28
CA GLU A 114 -5.78 12.15 15.97
C GLU A 114 -5.45 10.69 15.70
N PHE A 115 -4.51 10.46 14.79
CA PHE A 115 -3.95 9.14 14.54
C PHE A 115 -2.43 9.23 14.39
N ASN A 116 -1.78 8.11 14.66
CA ASN A 116 -0.35 7.93 14.40
C ASN A 116 -0.06 6.51 13.92
N CYS A 117 1.04 6.36 13.20
CA CYS A 117 1.52 5.09 12.67
C CYS A 117 3.05 5.12 12.58
N GLN A 118 3.68 4.17 13.26
CA GLN A 118 5.12 3.97 13.20
C GLN A 118 5.47 3.28 11.89
N LEU A 119 6.23 3.95 11.02
CA LEU A 119 6.70 3.34 9.77
C LEU A 119 7.79 2.29 10.07
N PRO A 120 7.84 1.19 9.30
CA PRO A 120 8.92 0.21 9.40
C PRO A 120 10.30 0.84 9.18
N PRO A 121 11.37 0.31 9.80
CA PRO A 121 12.75 0.78 9.63
C PRO A 121 13.32 0.52 8.23
#